data_AF-A0A537I8T6-F1
#
_entry.id   AF-A0A537I8T6-F1
#
_cell.length_a   1.000
_cell.length_b   1.000
_cell.length_c   1.000
_cell.angle_alpha   90.00
_cell.angle_beta   90.00
_cell.angle_gamma   90.00
#
_symmetry.space_group_name_H-M   'P 1'
#
loop_
_entity.id
_entity.type
_entity.pdbx_description
1 polymer ?
#
loop_
_entity_poly.entity_id
_entity_poly.type
_entity_poly.pdbx_seq_one_letter_code
_entity_poly.pdbx_strand_id
1 'polypeptide(L)'
;HAKGAVLEPKTVQKPHPPLLFGGTGTRMLRMAGKYGDICMISPFGERDPEEAKKIVLDEARRHNRATKVSFAGIAPLPQQNPKYDGNMYEDAVEKAVRLGCEYFVAPFPEGTYLESMRSFAKAVMPEH
;
A
#
# COMPACT_ATOMS: atom_id res chain seq x y z
N HIS A 1 23.33 -13.49 -17.97
CA HIS A 1 23.52 -13.50 -16.50
C HIS A 1 24.76 -12.70 -16.14
N ALA A 2 24.65 -11.72 -15.25
CA ALA A 2 25.80 -10.93 -14.78
C ALA A 2 26.49 -11.62 -13.58
N LYS A 3 27.12 -12.77 -13.84
CA LYS A 3 27.78 -13.56 -12.79
C LYS A 3 29.01 -12.80 -12.29
N GLY A 4 29.08 -12.53 -10.98
CA GLY A 4 30.19 -11.80 -10.35
C GLY A 4 30.05 -10.28 -10.34
N ALA A 5 28.98 -9.71 -10.91
CA ALA A 5 28.71 -8.29 -10.79
C ALA A 5 28.31 -7.94 -9.34
N VAL A 6 28.82 -6.81 -8.84
CA VAL A 6 28.49 -6.29 -7.51
C VAL A 6 27.56 -5.10 -7.67
N LEU A 7 26.43 -5.11 -6.96
CA LEU A 7 25.54 -3.95 -6.88
C LEU A 7 26.11 -2.95 -5.86
N GLU A 8 26.73 -1.88 -6.34
CA GLU A 8 27.14 -0.71 -5.54
C GLU A 8 26.47 0.56 -6.07
N PRO A 9 26.05 1.49 -5.17
CA PRO A 9 26.19 1.42 -3.73
C PRO A 9 25.17 0.45 -3.09
N LYS A 10 25.53 -0.13 -1.94
CA LYS A 10 24.53 -0.77 -1.07
C LYS A 10 23.56 0.26 -0.49
N THR A 11 22.36 -0.20 -0.15
CA THR A 11 21.40 0.63 0.60
C THR A 11 22.00 1.08 1.93
N VAL A 12 21.84 2.38 2.23
CA VAL A 12 22.26 2.97 3.50
C VAL A 12 21.46 2.35 4.66
N GLN A 13 20.15 2.17 4.48
CA GLN A 13 19.26 1.58 5.48
C GLN A 13 19.56 0.08 5.71
N LYS A 14 19.60 -0.31 6.99
CA LYS A 14 19.79 -1.69 7.47
C LYS A 14 18.56 -2.20 8.23
N PRO A 15 18.27 -3.52 8.19
CA PRO A 15 18.94 -4.54 7.37
C PRO A 15 18.69 -4.34 5.86
N HIS A 16 17.56 -3.74 5.51
CA HIS A 16 17.18 -3.30 4.16
C HIS A 16 16.15 -2.15 4.30
N PRO A 17 15.88 -1.37 3.23
CA PRO A 17 14.69 -0.54 3.18
C PRO A 17 13.40 -1.38 3.33
N PRO A 18 12.29 -0.81 3.84
CA PRO A 18 11.05 -1.55 3.97
C PRO A 18 10.53 -1.93 2.59
N LEU A 19 10.14 -3.19 2.44
CA LEU A 19 9.65 -3.73 1.18
C LEU A 19 8.13 -3.68 1.13
N LEU A 20 7.61 -2.80 0.29
CA LEU A 20 6.18 -2.75 -0.05
C LEU A 20 5.90 -3.70 -1.21
N PHE A 21 5.00 -4.66 -0.97
CA PHE A 21 4.49 -5.56 -1.99
C PHE A 21 3.13 -5.06 -2.48
N GLY A 22 3.02 -4.87 -3.80
CA GLY A 22 1.76 -4.67 -4.50
C GLY A 22 1.28 -5.94 -5.21
N GLY A 23 0.00 -5.95 -5.59
CA GLY A 23 -0.63 -7.01 -6.39
C GLY A 23 -1.77 -7.73 -5.68
N THR A 24 -2.68 -8.32 -6.46
CA THR A 24 -3.96 -8.89 -5.97
C THR A 24 -4.02 -10.42 -6.06
N GLY A 25 -3.10 -11.04 -6.81
CA GLY A 25 -3.06 -12.49 -7.00
C GLY A 25 -2.57 -13.24 -5.76
N THR A 26 -3.12 -14.42 -5.49
CA THR A 26 -2.80 -15.27 -4.31
C THR A 26 -1.31 -15.51 -4.14
N ARG A 27 -0.57 -15.72 -5.24
CA ARG A 27 0.88 -15.89 -5.19
C ARG A 27 1.57 -14.64 -4.63
N MET A 28 1.20 -13.45 -5.09
CA MET A 28 1.79 -12.20 -4.63
C MET A 28 1.44 -11.91 -3.17
N LEU A 29 0.20 -12.17 -2.76
CA LEU A 29 -0.23 -12.01 -1.37
C LEU A 29 0.54 -12.95 -0.42
N ARG A 30 0.78 -14.21 -0.82
CA ARG A 30 1.63 -15.13 -0.05
C ARG A 30 3.09 -14.65 0.00
N MET A 31 3.63 -14.15 -1.10
CA MET A 31 4.98 -13.56 -1.10
C MET A 31 5.08 -12.35 -0.17
N ALA A 32 4.05 -11.50 -0.14
CA ALA A 32 3.96 -10.37 0.79
C ALA A 32 3.95 -10.86 2.25
N GLY A 33 3.14 -11.87 2.59
CA GLY A 33 3.12 -12.42 3.95
C GLY A 33 4.43 -13.06 4.36
N LYS A 34 5.13 -13.71 3.43
CA LYS A 34 6.41 -14.38 3.69
C LYS A 34 7.59 -13.41 3.83
N TYR A 35 7.67 -12.39 2.97
CA TYR A 35 8.87 -11.56 2.82
C TYR A 35 8.65 -10.05 2.98
N GLY A 36 7.42 -9.57 2.79
CA GLY A 36 7.12 -8.15 2.80
C GLY A 36 7.12 -7.54 4.20
N ASP A 37 7.45 -6.26 4.25
CA ASP A 37 7.28 -5.44 5.45
C ASP A 37 5.95 -4.68 5.40
N ILE A 38 5.52 -4.30 4.19
CA ILE A 38 4.23 -3.65 3.93
C ILE A 38 3.52 -4.39 2.79
N CYS A 39 2.24 -4.67 2.93
CA CYS A 39 1.39 -5.11 1.82
C CYS A 39 0.37 -4.02 1.47
N MET A 40 0.41 -3.54 0.23
CA MET A 40 -0.62 -2.62 -0.26
C MET A 40 -1.85 -3.41 -0.68
N ILE A 41 -2.93 -3.29 0.11
CA ILE A 41 -4.22 -3.91 -0.19
C ILE A 41 -4.92 -3.05 -1.24
N SER A 42 -4.95 -3.58 -2.46
CA SER A 42 -5.51 -2.90 -3.61
C SER A 42 -7.05 -3.00 -3.61
N PRO A 43 -7.77 -1.88 -3.78
CA PRO A 43 -9.21 -1.89 -4.04
C PRO A 43 -9.54 -2.22 -5.51
N PHE A 44 -8.54 -2.41 -6.38
CA PHE A 44 -8.72 -2.57 -7.84
C PHE A 44 -8.85 -4.02 -8.30
N GLY A 45 -8.86 -5.00 -7.39
CA GLY A 45 -9.00 -6.41 -7.72
C GLY A 45 -10.43 -6.93 -7.52
N GLU A 46 -10.73 -8.10 -8.08
CA GLU A 46 -11.99 -8.82 -7.82
C GLU A 46 -12.06 -9.38 -6.39
N ARG A 47 -10.90 -9.53 -5.75
CA ARG A 47 -10.78 -10.10 -4.40
C ARG A 47 -11.16 -9.06 -3.36
N ASP A 48 -11.97 -9.49 -2.41
CA ASP A 48 -12.30 -8.70 -1.23
C ASP A 48 -11.04 -8.33 -0.41
N PRO A 49 -10.88 -7.06 0.00
CA PRO A 49 -9.72 -6.60 0.77
C PRO A 49 -9.44 -7.36 2.07
N GLU A 50 -10.48 -7.76 2.82
CA GLU A 50 -10.32 -8.55 4.05
C GLU A 50 -9.80 -9.96 3.72
N GLU A 51 -10.31 -10.57 2.65
CA GLU A 51 -9.81 -11.87 2.18
C GLU A 51 -8.34 -11.77 1.76
N ALA A 52 -7.96 -10.69 1.06
CA ALA A 52 -6.57 -10.45 0.66
C ALA A 52 -5.66 -10.29 1.89
N LYS A 53 -6.07 -9.46 2.86
CA LYS A 53 -5.35 -9.25 4.12
C LYS A 53 -5.21 -10.55 4.91
N LYS A 54 -6.26 -11.37 4.96
CA LYS A 54 -6.24 -12.68 5.63
C LYS A 54 -5.20 -13.62 5.03
N ILE A 55 -5.09 -13.70 3.70
CA ILE A 55 -4.07 -14.54 3.05
C ILE A 55 -2.65 -14.11 3.42
N VAL A 56 -2.40 -12.80 3.46
CA VAL A 56 -1.12 -12.24 3.85
C VAL A 56 -0.79 -12.63 5.30
N LEU A 57 -1.75 -12.43 6.22
CA LEU A 57 -1.56 -12.75 7.63
C LEU A 57 -1.40 -14.25 7.89
N ASP A 58 -2.16 -15.11 7.22
CA ASP A 58 -2.05 -16.55 7.37
C ASP A 58 -0.69 -17.07 6.87
N GLU A 59 -0.19 -16.52 5.76
CA GLU A 59 1.16 -16.85 5.30
C GLU A 59 2.22 -16.28 6.24
N ALA A 60 2.07 -15.05 6.73
CA ALA A 60 2.98 -14.47 7.71
C ALA A 60 3.04 -15.27 9.03
N ARG A 61 1.91 -15.82 9.49
CA ARG A 61 1.85 -16.74 10.64
C ARG A 61 2.62 -18.03 10.39
N ARG A 62 2.51 -18.62 9.20
CA ARG A 62 3.30 -19.83 8.83
C ARG A 62 4.81 -19.59 8.91
N HIS A 63 5.25 -18.35 8.75
CA HIS A 63 6.66 -17.95 8.87
C HIS A 63 6.97 -17.22 10.20
N ASN A 64 6.10 -17.32 11.21
CA ASN A 64 6.27 -16.71 12.54
C ASN A 64 6.57 -15.20 12.52
N ARG A 65 5.95 -14.47 11.58
CA ARG A 65 6.20 -13.03 11.37
C ARG A 65 4.95 -12.19 11.20
N ALA A 66 3.80 -12.67 11.66
CA ALA A 66 2.53 -11.96 11.52
C ALA A 66 2.55 -10.53 12.10
N THR A 67 3.36 -10.28 13.12
CA THR A 67 3.55 -8.96 13.74
C THR A 67 4.54 -8.05 13.00
N LYS A 68 5.17 -8.55 11.92
CA LYS A 68 6.17 -7.82 11.11
C LYS A 68 5.64 -7.37 9.75
N VAL A 69 4.33 -7.42 9.55
CA VAL A 69 3.69 -7.02 8.29
C VAL A 69 2.68 -5.93 8.59
N SER A 70 2.92 -4.75 8.05
CA SER A 70 1.98 -3.63 8.05
C SER A 70 1.18 -3.60 6.74
N PHE A 71 0.09 -2.85 6.71
CA PHE A 71 -0.76 -2.73 5.53
C PHE A 71 -0.86 -1.29 5.04
N ALA A 72 -0.96 -1.13 3.73
CA ALA A 72 -1.22 0.15 3.09
C ALA A 72 -2.55 0.12 2.33
N GLY A 73 -3.40 1.12 2.53
CA GLY A 73 -4.52 1.42 1.65
C GLY A 73 -4.09 2.33 0.49
N ILE A 74 -4.94 2.46 -0.52
CA ILE A 74 -4.69 3.36 -1.66
C ILE A 74 -6.00 3.98 -2.14
N ALA A 75 -5.98 5.28 -2.44
CA ALA A 75 -7.11 5.95 -3.07
C ALA A 75 -7.25 5.51 -4.54
N PRO A 76 -8.43 5.66 -5.16
CA PRO A 76 -8.61 5.37 -6.58
C PRO A 76 -7.57 6.06 -7.48
N LEU A 77 -7.14 5.38 -8.54
CA LEU A 77 -6.14 5.95 -9.45
C LEU A 77 -6.76 7.12 -10.24
N PRO A 78 -6.05 8.24 -10.45
CA PRO A 78 -6.56 9.40 -11.19
C PRO A 78 -6.95 9.11 -12.66
N GLN A 79 -6.46 8.00 -13.23
CA GLN A 79 -6.88 7.53 -14.55
C GLN A 79 -8.35 7.09 -14.57
N GLN A 80 -8.89 6.68 -13.42
CA GLN A 80 -10.29 6.32 -13.21
C GLN A 80 -11.14 7.54 -12.81
N ASN A 81 -10.53 8.54 -12.16
CA ASN A 81 -11.18 9.81 -11.83
C ASN A 81 -10.24 11.00 -12.12
N PRO A 82 -10.41 11.69 -13.26
CA PRO A 82 -9.51 12.75 -13.69
C PRO A 82 -9.64 14.03 -12.85
N LYS A 83 -10.65 14.12 -11.97
CA LYS A 83 -10.87 15.26 -11.08
C LYS A 83 -10.69 14.84 -9.63
N TYR A 84 -10.10 15.71 -8.83
CA TYR A 84 -9.99 15.51 -7.39
C TYR A 84 -11.38 15.63 -6.73
N ASP A 85 -11.69 14.67 -5.86
CA ASP A 85 -12.92 14.61 -5.09
C ASP A 85 -12.54 14.31 -3.63
N GLY A 86 -12.65 15.30 -2.75
CA GLY A 86 -12.25 15.16 -1.34
C GLY A 86 -12.97 14.02 -0.61
N ASN A 87 -14.28 13.88 -0.83
CA ASN A 87 -15.11 12.87 -0.16
C ASN A 87 -14.68 11.45 -0.59
N MET A 88 -14.33 11.26 -1.86
CA MET A 88 -13.83 9.98 -2.35
C MET A 88 -12.51 9.59 -1.67
N TYR A 89 -11.62 10.55 -1.41
CA TYR A 89 -10.36 10.27 -0.69
C TYR A 89 -10.61 9.99 0.79
N GLU A 90 -11.51 10.74 1.43
CA GLU A 90 -11.95 10.51 2.81
C GLU A 90 -12.53 9.09 2.97
N ASP A 91 -13.48 8.70 2.13
CA ASP A 91 -14.04 7.35 2.09
C ASP A 91 -12.96 6.26 1.94
N ALA A 92 -11.94 6.53 1.11
CA ALA A 92 -10.83 5.61 0.89
C ALA A 92 -9.91 5.51 2.13
N VAL A 93 -9.64 6.63 2.80
CA VAL A 93 -8.87 6.68 4.05
C VAL A 93 -9.64 5.93 5.14
N GLU A 94 -10.93 6.18 5.31
CA GLU A 94 -11.74 5.48 6.30
C GLU A 94 -11.76 3.96 6.06
N LYS A 95 -11.88 3.53 4.79
CA LYS A 95 -11.79 2.10 4.44
C LYS A 95 -10.44 1.52 4.82
N ALA A 96 -9.35 2.25 4.58
CA ALA A 96 -8.01 1.84 4.97
C ALA A 96 -7.87 1.75 6.51
N VAL A 97 -8.40 2.72 7.26
CA VAL A 97 -8.40 2.73 8.73
C VAL A 97 -9.19 1.54 9.28
N ARG A 98 -10.39 1.26 8.73
CA ARG A 98 -11.20 0.09 9.12
C ARG A 98 -10.49 -1.22 8.84
N LEU A 99 -9.77 -1.31 7.72
CA LEU A 99 -8.91 -2.44 7.38
C LEU A 99 -7.61 -2.48 8.21
N GLY A 100 -7.39 -1.57 9.16
CA GLY A 100 -6.18 -1.51 9.98
C GLY A 100 -4.91 -1.27 9.18
N CYS A 101 -5.00 -0.50 8.09
CA CYS A 101 -3.83 -0.05 7.35
C CYS A 101 -3.12 1.07 8.11
N GLU A 102 -1.80 0.95 8.26
CA GLU A 102 -0.94 1.94 8.91
C GLU A 102 -0.44 2.99 7.91
N TYR A 103 -0.52 2.68 6.62
CA TYR A 103 -0.09 3.54 5.53
C TYR A 103 -1.24 3.81 4.57
N PHE A 104 -1.19 4.96 3.90
CA PHE A 104 -2.13 5.31 2.85
C PHE A 104 -1.40 5.93 1.67
N VAL A 105 -1.69 5.44 0.46
CA VAL A 105 -1.16 5.99 -0.78
C VAL A 105 -2.25 6.87 -1.42
N ALA A 106 -1.96 8.16 -1.54
CA ALA A 106 -2.87 9.14 -2.13
C ALA A 106 -2.34 9.61 -3.50
N PRO A 107 -2.66 8.91 -4.60
CA PRO A 107 -2.32 9.39 -5.94
C PRO A 107 -3.21 10.60 -6.26
N PHE A 108 -2.66 11.72 -6.76
CA PHE A 108 -3.43 12.91 -7.14
C PHE A 108 -3.44 13.12 -8.67
N PRO A 109 -4.50 13.72 -9.25
CA PRO A 109 -4.54 14.04 -10.68
C PRO A 109 -3.39 14.97 -11.08
N GLU A 110 -2.72 14.66 -12.20
CA GLU A 110 -1.53 15.39 -12.65
C GLU A 110 -1.81 16.89 -12.88
N GLY A 111 -2.93 17.22 -13.52
CA GLY A 111 -3.31 18.60 -13.85
C GLY A 111 -3.60 19.49 -12.64
N THR A 112 -3.93 18.91 -11.49
CA THR A 112 -4.27 19.65 -10.25
C THR A 112 -3.45 19.17 -9.05
N TYR A 113 -2.29 18.52 -9.29
CA TYR A 113 -1.57 17.74 -8.28
C TYR A 113 -1.34 18.52 -6.97
N LEU A 114 -0.73 19.70 -7.06
CA LEU A 114 -0.38 20.51 -5.88
C LEU A 114 -1.61 21.07 -5.15
N GLU A 115 -2.65 21.44 -5.88
CA GLU A 115 -3.90 21.96 -5.30
C GLU A 115 -4.68 20.84 -4.60
N SER A 116 -4.78 19.69 -5.25
CA SER A 116 -5.43 18.48 -4.74
C SER A 116 -4.73 17.97 -3.48
N MET A 117 -3.39 17.93 -3.50
CA MET A 117 -2.58 17.57 -2.33
C MET A 117 -2.78 18.55 -1.17
N ARG A 118 -2.82 19.86 -1.45
CA ARG A 118 -3.10 20.88 -0.42
C ARG A 118 -4.50 20.75 0.15
N SER A 119 -5.49 20.46 -0.69
CA SER A 119 -6.87 20.23 -0.25
C SER A 119 -6.95 18.99 0.65
N PHE A 120 -6.36 17.87 0.21
CA PHE A 120 -6.31 16.63 0.98
C PHE A 120 -5.62 16.82 2.34
N ALA A 121 -4.49 17.51 2.36
CA ALA A 121 -3.75 17.77 3.59
C ALA A 121 -4.53 18.64 4.60
N LYS A 122 -5.39 19.54 4.13
CA LYS A 122 -6.18 20.43 4.99
C LYS A 122 -7.50 19.83 5.44
N ALA A 123 -8.15 19.06 4.57
CA ALA A 123 -9.52 18.62 4.78
C ALA A 123 -9.63 17.15 5.22
N VAL A 124 -8.70 16.28 4.82
CA VAL A 124 -8.81 14.83 5.06
C VAL A 124 -7.82 14.34 6.11
N MET A 125 -6.56 14.81 6.05
CA MET A 125 -5.53 14.34 7.00
C MET A 125 -5.79 14.64 8.48
N PRO A 126 -6.39 15.77 8.89
CA PRO A 126 -6.58 16.07 10.32
C PRO A 126 -7.60 15.17 11.05
N GLU A 127 -8.48 14.50 10.30
CA GLU A 127 -9.59 13.71 10.85
C GLU A 127 -9.21 12.24 11.15
N HIS A 128 -7.97 11.83 10.82
CA HIS A 128 -7.50 10.43 10.88
C HIS A 128 -6.05 10.32 11.35
#